data_AF-A0A2J8AH80-F1
#
_entry.id   AF-A0A2J8AH80-F1
#
_cell.length_a   1.000
_cell.length_b   1.000
_cell.length_c   1.000
_cell.angle_alpha   90.00
_cell.angle_beta   90.00
_cell.angle_gamma   90.00
#
_symmetry.space_group_name_H-M   'P 1'
#
loop_
_entity.id
_entity.type
_entity.pdbx_description
1 polymer ?
#
loop_
_entity_poly.entity_id
_entity_poly.type
_entity_poly.pdbx_seq_one_letter_code
_entity_poly.pdbx_strand_id
1 'polypeptide(L)'
;VACCLAMERSRGADSFWQPYLRTLPAAPPNPWLLEGPALAEALEAVAAEAAEVAAEAEEGEEEGGGSFAGGGRKAGQGSGEAAASSGRGSEMGGGGGRMGWGAAVEAARRRYEGAADEVLEVVGGGGAQLVAGGLRREELMWALAQVVSRSLGCGASAGLLPYIDMANHHPAARPPMMMLDERDQVVFAVTSIREGELAPLAAGQELFISYQAEDMPPLKAWLKWGFVPQCLPPAAAH
;
A
#
# COMPACT_ATOMS: atom_id res chain seq x y z
N VAL A 1 4.51 6.83 13.71
CA VAL A 1 4.13 7.67 12.55
C VAL A 1 2.68 8.11 12.60
N ALA A 2 1.69 7.19 12.62
CA ALA A 2 0.26 7.56 12.59
C ALA A 2 -0.17 8.50 13.73
N CYS A 3 0.27 8.24 14.97
CA CYS A 3 -0.02 9.13 16.10
C CYS A 3 0.50 10.57 15.88
N CYS A 4 1.76 10.72 15.43
CA CYS A 4 2.32 12.04 15.09
C CYS A 4 1.52 12.73 13.98
N LEU A 5 1.11 11.99 12.94
CA LEU A 5 0.32 12.54 11.84
C LEU A 5 -1.07 13.00 12.31
N ALA A 6 -1.74 12.21 13.15
CA ALA A 6 -3.04 12.56 13.72
C ALA A 6 -2.95 13.81 14.63
N MET A 7 -1.90 13.92 15.44
CA MET A 7 -1.63 15.10 16.26
C MET A 7 -1.34 16.35 15.42
N GLU A 8 -0.56 16.22 14.35
CA GLU A 8 -0.30 17.35 13.46
C GLU A 8 -1.59 17.77 12.75
N ARG A 9 -2.44 16.83 12.34
CA ARG A 9 -3.76 17.17 11.79
C ARG A 9 -4.67 17.87 12.80
N SER A 10 -4.68 17.45 14.07
CA SER A 10 -5.54 18.08 15.09
C SER A 10 -5.17 19.53 15.39
N ARG A 11 -3.92 19.94 15.11
CA ARG A 11 -3.45 21.33 15.21
C ARG A 11 -3.99 22.23 14.08
N GLY A 12 -4.53 21.65 13.02
CA GLY A 12 -5.11 22.42 11.91
C GLY A 12 -4.12 23.38 11.27
N ALA A 13 -4.43 24.68 11.29
CA ALA A 13 -3.60 25.73 10.69
C ALA A 13 -2.27 25.95 11.43
N ASP A 14 -2.17 25.57 12.70
CA ASP A 14 -0.97 25.76 13.53
C ASP A 14 0.04 24.61 13.38
N SER A 15 -0.26 23.60 12.55
CA SER A 15 0.65 22.51 12.27
C SER A 15 1.88 22.99 11.51
N PHE A 16 3.07 22.51 11.89
CA PHE A 16 4.27 22.69 11.08
C PHE A 16 4.14 21.99 9.72
N TRP A 17 3.42 20.87 9.69
CA TRP A 17 3.21 20.02 8.51
C TRP A 17 1.97 20.39 7.70
N GLN A 18 1.35 21.53 8.00
CA GLN A 18 0.14 22.04 7.35
C GLN A 18 0.20 22.00 5.81
N PRO A 19 1.31 22.40 5.13
CA PRO A 19 1.39 22.34 3.68
C PRO A 19 1.26 20.91 3.13
N TYR A 20 1.90 19.95 3.79
CA TYR A 20 1.84 18.53 3.41
C TYR A 20 0.49 17.89 3.80
N LEU A 21 -0.06 18.22 4.96
CA LEU A 21 -1.38 17.71 5.37
C LEU A 21 -2.48 18.09 4.39
N ARG A 22 -2.39 19.26 3.73
CA ARG A 22 -3.33 19.70 2.69
C ARG A 22 -3.24 18.87 1.40
N THR A 23 -2.12 18.19 1.13
CA THR A 23 -1.99 17.33 -0.05
C THR A 23 -2.52 15.92 0.18
N LEU A 24 -2.77 15.54 1.44
CA LEU A 24 -3.32 14.24 1.79
C LEU A 24 -4.83 14.19 1.55
N PRO A 25 -5.37 13.06 1.06
CA PRO A 25 -6.80 12.92 0.85
C PRO A 25 -7.55 12.98 2.18
N ALA A 26 -8.70 13.67 2.18
CA ALA A 26 -9.56 13.71 3.35
C ALA A 26 -10.12 12.31 3.71
N ALA A 27 -10.41 11.50 2.68
CA ALA A 27 -10.81 10.11 2.78
C ALA A 27 -9.72 9.23 2.11
N PRO A 28 -8.88 8.53 2.90
CA PRO A 28 -7.91 7.59 2.38
C PRO A 28 -8.59 6.46 1.59
N PRO A 29 -7.93 5.89 0.57
CA PRO A 29 -8.55 4.92 -0.36
C PRO A 29 -8.75 3.53 0.26
N ASN A 30 -8.45 3.34 1.54
CA ASN A 30 -8.49 2.05 2.19
C ASN A 30 -9.94 1.53 2.35
N PRO A 31 -10.28 0.35 1.82
CA PRO A 31 -11.66 -0.16 1.81
C PRO A 31 -12.20 -0.46 3.21
N TRP A 32 -11.33 -0.69 4.20
CA TRP A 32 -11.73 -0.89 5.59
C TRP A 32 -12.18 0.38 6.31
N LEU A 33 -12.02 1.56 5.70
CA LEU A 33 -12.67 2.80 6.12
C LEU A 33 -14.06 3.02 5.47
N LEU A 34 -14.41 2.23 4.44
CA LEU A 34 -15.70 2.35 3.77
C LEU A 34 -16.77 1.59 4.55
N GLU A 35 -18.01 2.08 4.45
CA GLU A 35 -19.19 1.49 5.06
C GLU A 35 -20.37 1.53 4.09
N GLY A 36 -21.37 0.67 4.33
CA GLY A 36 -22.65 0.70 3.62
C GLY A 36 -22.52 0.63 2.09
N PRO A 37 -23.20 1.51 1.33
CA PRO A 37 -23.18 1.50 -0.13
C PRO A 37 -21.79 1.67 -0.75
N ALA A 38 -20.93 2.51 -0.16
CA ALA A 38 -19.59 2.77 -0.71
C ALA A 38 -18.70 1.52 -0.63
N LEU A 39 -18.83 0.73 0.44
CA LEU A 39 -18.12 -0.55 0.55
C LEU A 39 -18.66 -1.58 -0.45
N ALA A 40 -19.97 -1.63 -0.65
CA ALA A 40 -20.58 -2.53 -1.62
C ALA A 40 -20.08 -2.23 -3.04
N GLU A 41 -20.06 -0.95 -3.43
CA GLU A 41 -19.54 -0.50 -4.73
C GLU A 41 -18.06 -0.88 -4.91
N ALA A 42 -17.22 -0.63 -3.90
CA ALA A 42 -15.80 -0.99 -3.95
C ALA A 42 -15.58 -2.52 -4.08
N LEU A 43 -16.40 -3.33 -3.42
CA LEU A 43 -16.37 -4.80 -3.53
C LEU A 43 -16.83 -5.28 -4.91
N GLU A 44 -17.81 -4.61 -5.52
CA GLU A 44 -18.27 -4.92 -6.87
C GLU A 44 -17.21 -4.57 -7.93
N ALA A 45 -16.60 -3.40 -7.82
CA ALA A 45 -15.54 -2.95 -8.71
C ALA A 45 -14.37 -3.93 -8.74
N VAL A 46 -13.85 -4.32 -7.58
CA VAL A 46 -12.69 -5.22 -7.53
C VAL A 46 -13.03 -6.66 -7.94
N ALA A 47 -14.28 -7.07 -7.76
CA ALA A 47 -14.74 -8.36 -8.25
C ALA A 47 -14.94 -8.38 -9.78
N ALA A 48 -15.20 -7.22 -10.41
CA ALA A 48 -15.22 -7.09 -11.86
C ALA A 48 -13.80 -7.15 -12.42
N GLU A 49 -12.86 -6.39 -11.84
CA GLU A 49 -11.43 -6.44 -12.21
C GLU A 49 -10.86 -7.86 -12.10
N ALA A 50 -11.15 -8.58 -11.01
CA ALA A 50 -10.70 -9.95 -10.84
C ALA A 50 -11.29 -10.93 -11.88
N ALA A 51 -12.50 -10.66 -12.38
CA ALA A 51 -13.12 -11.48 -13.41
C ALA A 51 -12.52 -11.21 -14.80
N GLU A 52 -12.18 -9.96 -15.11
CA GLU A 52 -11.51 -9.57 -16.35
C GLU A 52 -10.12 -10.23 -16.46
N VAL A 53 -9.32 -10.17 -15.39
CA VAL A 53 -8.01 -10.84 -15.34
C VAL A 53 -8.13 -12.36 -15.48
N ALA A 54 -9.17 -12.96 -14.90
CA ALA A 54 -9.41 -14.40 -15.05
C ALA A 54 -9.78 -14.78 -16.50
N ALA A 55 -10.56 -13.94 -17.19
CA ALA A 55 -10.95 -14.18 -18.58
C ALA A 55 -9.75 -14.07 -19.54
N GLU A 56 -8.88 -13.06 -19.36
CA GLU A 56 -7.66 -12.91 -20.17
C GLU A 56 -6.69 -14.09 -20.00
N ALA A 57 -6.64 -14.68 -18.80
CA ALA A 57 -5.80 -15.85 -18.53
C ALA A 57 -6.28 -17.11 -19.27
N GLU A 58 -7.59 -17.29 -19.45
CA GLU A 58 -8.16 -18.44 -20.19
C GLU A 58 -7.92 -18.32 -21.71
N GLU A 59 -7.99 -17.11 -22.27
CA GLU A 59 -7.76 -16.89 -23.72
C GLU A 59 -6.29 -17.10 -24.12
N GLY A 60 -5.34 -16.80 -23.22
CA GLY A 60 -3.91 -16.97 -23.48
C GLY A 60 -3.41 -18.43 -23.57
N GLU A 61 -4.17 -19.39 -23.04
CA GLU A 61 -3.78 -20.81 -23.06
C GLU A 61 -4.05 -21.51 -24.40
N GLU A 62 -4.98 -21.02 -25.23
CA GLU A 62 -5.34 -21.70 -26.49
C GLU A 62 -4.33 -21.49 -27.63
N GLU A 63 -3.56 -20.40 -27.65
CA GLU A 63 -2.59 -20.13 -28.72
C GLU A 63 -1.18 -20.73 -28.47
N GLY A 64 -0.93 -21.25 -27.26
CA GLY A 64 0.41 -21.68 -26.80
C GLY A 64 0.75 -23.16 -26.95
N GLY A 65 -0.06 -23.97 -27.64
CA GLY A 65 0.07 -25.44 -27.77
C GLY A 65 1.31 -25.98 -28.50
N GLY A 66 2.44 -25.27 -28.48
CA GLY A 66 3.74 -25.75 -28.92
C GLY A 66 4.47 -26.52 -27.82
N SER A 67 4.49 -27.85 -27.92
CA SER A 67 5.21 -28.76 -27.02
C SER A 67 6.70 -28.39 -26.92
N PHE A 68 7.13 -27.77 -25.82
CA PHE A 68 8.55 -27.54 -25.51
C PHE A 68 8.92 -28.17 -24.18
N ALA A 69 9.55 -29.35 -24.26
CA ALA A 69 10.12 -30.06 -23.12
C ALA A 69 11.54 -29.56 -22.84
N GLY A 70 11.75 -28.86 -21.73
CA GLY A 70 13.09 -28.39 -21.35
C GLY A 70 13.19 -28.05 -19.86
N GLY A 71 13.69 -29.00 -19.07
CA GLY A 71 13.89 -28.82 -17.63
C GLY A 71 15.09 -27.95 -17.27
N GLY A 72 14.93 -27.08 -16.28
CA GLY A 72 16.01 -26.31 -15.69
C GLY A 72 15.66 -25.85 -14.28
N ARG A 73 16.34 -26.40 -13.27
CA ARG A 73 16.24 -25.96 -11.87
C ARG A 73 16.96 -24.62 -11.70
N LYS A 74 16.38 -23.67 -10.97
CA LYS A 74 17.13 -22.56 -10.38
C LYS A 74 16.70 -22.29 -8.94
N ALA A 75 17.72 -22.02 -8.13
CA ALA A 75 17.67 -21.79 -6.71
C ALA A 75 17.99 -20.33 -6.41
N GLY A 76 17.40 -19.78 -5.34
CA GLY A 76 18.09 -18.85 -4.45
C GLY A 76 17.56 -17.42 -4.33
N GLN A 77 17.38 -17.04 -3.07
CA GLN A 77 17.40 -15.70 -2.46
C GLN A 77 16.12 -14.85 -2.47
N GLY A 78 15.33 -14.99 -1.39
CA GLY A 78 14.42 -13.97 -0.90
C GLY A 78 14.99 -13.33 0.38
N SER A 79 15.33 -12.04 0.30
CA SER A 79 15.70 -11.19 1.44
C SER A 79 14.47 -10.79 2.25
N GLY A 80 14.61 -10.80 3.57
CA GLY A 80 13.51 -10.77 4.53
C GLY A 80 12.79 -9.44 4.67
N GLU A 81 11.46 -9.53 4.62
CA GLU A 81 10.52 -8.53 5.11
C GLU A 81 10.23 -8.84 6.59
N ALA A 82 10.63 -7.95 7.49
CA ALA A 82 10.36 -8.06 8.92
C ALA A 82 9.70 -6.77 9.44
N ALA A 83 8.36 -6.77 9.47
CA ALA A 83 7.57 -6.04 10.46
C ALA A 83 6.11 -6.58 10.51
N ALA A 84 5.78 -7.23 11.63
CA ALA A 84 4.43 -7.47 12.15
C ALA A 84 3.41 -8.27 11.29
N SER A 85 3.73 -9.54 11.02
CA SER A 85 2.70 -10.59 10.92
C SER A 85 3.15 -11.91 11.55
N SER A 86 3.28 -11.96 12.87
CA SER A 86 3.30 -13.22 13.62
C SER A 86 1.86 -13.72 13.78
N GLY A 87 1.25 -14.14 12.69
CA GLY A 87 -0.05 -14.80 12.66
C GLY A 87 0.08 -16.07 11.82
N ARG A 88 -0.14 -17.23 12.45
CA ARG A 88 -0.11 -18.57 11.84
C ARG A 88 -0.73 -18.55 10.44
N GLY A 89 0.08 -18.87 9.44
CA GLY A 89 -0.37 -19.06 8.06
C GLY A 89 -1.36 -20.21 7.99
N SER A 90 -2.64 -19.88 7.86
CA SER A 90 -3.64 -20.80 7.32
C SER A 90 -3.60 -20.59 5.82
N GLU A 91 -3.09 -21.58 5.08
CA GLU A 91 -3.17 -21.65 3.63
C GLU A 91 -4.65 -21.56 3.23
N MET A 92 -5.07 -20.38 2.77
CA MET A 92 -6.40 -20.18 2.18
C MET A 92 -6.34 -20.66 0.74
N GLY A 93 -6.65 -21.94 0.53
CA GLY A 93 -6.77 -22.54 -0.79
C GLY A 93 -7.90 -21.91 -1.60
N GLY A 94 -7.53 -21.27 -2.73
CA GLY A 94 -8.11 -21.40 -4.09
C GLY A 94 -9.60 -21.20 -4.38
N GLY A 95 -10.50 -21.09 -3.40
CA GLY A 95 -11.96 -21.09 -3.63
C GLY A 95 -12.71 -19.89 -3.04
N GLY A 96 -12.01 -18.78 -2.81
CA GLY A 96 -12.55 -17.62 -2.08
C GLY A 96 -13.26 -16.62 -2.97
N GLY A 97 -14.48 -16.96 -3.43
CA GLY A 97 -15.38 -16.02 -4.10
C GLY A 97 -15.66 -14.76 -3.27
N ARG A 98 -16.34 -13.77 -3.88
CA ARG A 98 -16.68 -12.43 -3.35
C ARG A 98 -16.92 -12.33 -1.83
N MET A 99 -17.50 -13.36 -1.20
CA MET A 99 -17.70 -13.44 0.26
C MET A 99 -16.40 -13.31 1.09
N GLY A 100 -15.24 -13.73 0.57
CA GLY A 100 -13.97 -13.64 1.30
C GLY A 100 -13.45 -12.21 1.48
N TRP A 101 -13.71 -11.33 0.51
CA TRP A 101 -13.19 -9.97 0.50
C TRP A 101 -13.89 -9.10 1.55
N GLY A 102 -15.21 -9.17 1.65
CA GLY A 102 -15.97 -8.45 2.68
C GLY A 102 -15.54 -8.85 4.10
N ALA A 103 -15.36 -10.15 4.35
CA ALA A 103 -14.87 -10.63 5.65
C ALA A 103 -13.44 -10.12 5.96
N ALA A 104 -12.58 -10.04 4.95
CA ALA A 104 -11.23 -9.50 5.08
C ALA A 104 -11.21 -7.99 5.37
N VAL A 105 -12.13 -7.22 4.76
CA VAL A 105 -12.33 -5.79 5.07
C VAL A 105 -12.71 -5.61 6.54
N GLU A 106 -13.69 -6.37 7.03
CA GLU A 106 -14.12 -6.32 8.44
C GLU A 106 -13.03 -6.76 9.42
N ALA A 107 -12.20 -7.74 9.03
CA ALA A 107 -11.05 -8.15 9.82
C ALA A 107 -9.97 -7.05 9.86
N ALA A 108 -9.70 -6.41 8.72
CA ALA A 108 -8.76 -5.30 8.63
C ALA A 108 -9.26 -4.08 9.46
N ARG A 109 -10.55 -3.74 9.36
CA ARG A 109 -11.15 -2.66 10.15
C ARG A 109 -10.96 -2.90 11.64
N ARG A 110 -11.37 -4.07 12.15
CA ARG A 110 -11.19 -4.46 13.56
C ARG A 110 -9.73 -4.42 14.02
N ARG A 111 -8.79 -4.84 13.15
CA ARG A 111 -7.36 -4.76 13.46
C ARG A 111 -6.89 -3.32 13.66
N TYR A 112 -7.24 -2.42 12.75
CA TYR A 112 -6.80 -1.02 12.84
C TYR A 112 -7.53 -0.24 13.93
N GLU A 113 -8.79 -0.56 14.17
CA GLU A 113 -9.55 -0.08 15.32
C GLU A 113 -8.87 -0.47 16.64
N GLY A 114 -8.52 -1.75 16.81
CA GLY A 114 -7.80 -2.21 18.00
C GLY A 114 -6.44 -1.52 18.18
N ALA A 115 -5.72 -1.26 17.09
CA ALA A 115 -4.46 -0.50 17.14
C ALA A 115 -4.67 0.97 17.53
N ALA A 116 -5.75 1.60 17.05
CA ALA A 116 -6.10 2.97 17.45
C ALA A 116 -6.50 3.02 18.93
N ASP A 117 -7.29 2.06 19.40
CA ASP A 117 -7.72 1.96 20.79
C ASP A 117 -6.52 1.71 21.74
N GLU A 118 -5.57 0.84 21.36
CA GLU A 118 -4.32 0.62 22.10
C GLU A 118 -3.49 1.91 22.22
N VAL A 119 -3.37 2.68 21.12
CA VAL A 119 -2.67 3.97 21.16
C VAL A 119 -3.38 4.95 22.09
N LEU A 120 -4.71 5.01 22.06
CA LEU A 120 -5.49 5.87 22.94
C LEU A 120 -5.41 5.44 24.40
N GLU A 121 -5.29 4.15 24.70
CA GLU A 121 -5.09 3.63 26.06
C GLU A 121 -3.71 4.02 26.59
N VAL A 122 -2.65 3.74 25.82
CA VAL A 122 -1.26 4.06 26.19
C VAL A 122 -1.08 5.56 26.37
N VAL A 123 -1.67 6.36 25.48
CA VAL A 123 -1.64 7.82 25.56
C VAL A 123 -2.59 8.34 26.65
N GLY A 124 -3.75 7.73 26.86
CA GLY A 124 -4.78 8.21 27.78
C GLY A 124 -4.44 8.00 29.26
N GLY A 125 -3.69 6.96 29.60
CA GLY A 125 -3.26 6.66 30.98
C GLY A 125 -2.30 7.69 31.60
N GLY A 126 -1.63 8.50 30.78
CA GLY A 126 -0.69 9.55 31.24
C GLY A 126 -0.67 10.83 30.39
N GLY A 127 -1.46 10.89 29.32
CA GLY A 127 -1.46 11.92 28.29
C GLY A 127 -2.83 12.56 28.13
N ALA A 128 -3.47 12.92 29.25
CA ALA A 128 -4.64 13.79 29.27
C ALA A 128 -4.43 15.05 28.39
N GLN A 129 -3.18 15.49 28.21
CA GLN A 129 -2.81 16.60 27.33
C GLN A 129 -2.93 16.29 25.83
N LEU A 130 -2.73 15.05 25.39
CA LEU A 130 -2.90 14.65 23.98
C LEU A 130 -4.37 14.47 23.63
N VAL A 131 -5.16 13.93 24.55
CA VAL A 131 -6.63 13.89 24.42
C VAL A 131 -7.22 15.31 24.49
N ALA A 132 -6.73 16.15 25.40
CA ALA A 132 -7.08 17.58 25.44
C ALA A 132 -6.61 18.33 24.17
N GLY A 133 -5.53 17.86 23.54
CA GLY A 133 -5.03 18.32 22.23
C GLY A 133 -5.84 17.81 21.03
N GLY A 134 -6.99 17.16 21.27
CA GLY A 134 -7.94 16.78 20.23
C GLY A 134 -7.59 15.50 19.48
N LEU A 135 -6.72 14.64 20.02
CA LEU A 135 -6.48 13.33 19.43
C LEU A 135 -7.72 12.43 19.64
N ARG A 136 -8.42 12.14 18.54
CA ARG A 136 -9.63 11.31 18.52
C ARG A 136 -9.39 10.02 17.75
N ARG A 137 -10.23 9.00 18.00
CA ARG A 137 -10.18 7.71 17.32
C ARG A 137 -10.26 7.86 15.80
N GLU A 138 -11.13 8.76 15.33
CA GLU A 138 -11.33 9.03 13.91
C GLU A 138 -10.07 9.61 13.25
N GLU A 139 -9.34 10.48 13.95
CA GLU A 139 -8.09 11.05 13.45
C GLU A 139 -6.98 9.99 13.39
N LEU A 140 -6.95 9.08 14.36
CA LEU A 140 -6.03 7.95 14.35
C LEU A 140 -6.35 6.96 13.23
N MET A 141 -7.63 6.65 13.00
CA MET A 141 -8.04 5.77 11.91
C MET A 141 -7.69 6.36 10.55
N TRP A 142 -7.94 7.67 10.35
CA TRP A 142 -7.48 8.38 9.16
C TRP A 142 -5.96 8.31 9.01
N ALA A 143 -5.21 8.59 10.09
CA ALA A 143 -3.76 8.60 10.02
C ALA A 143 -3.14 7.21 9.79
N LEU A 144 -3.73 6.16 10.37
CA LEU A 144 -3.36 4.77 10.13
C LEU A 144 -3.56 4.42 8.65
N ALA A 145 -4.68 4.81 8.05
CA ALA A 145 -4.93 4.57 6.65
C ALA A 145 -3.92 5.28 5.74
N GLN A 146 -3.57 6.54 6.04
CA GLN A 146 -2.49 7.24 5.33
C GLN A 146 -1.17 6.49 5.45
N VAL A 147 -0.77 6.07 6.66
CA VAL A 147 0.49 5.33 6.84
C VAL A 147 0.46 3.99 6.11
N VAL A 148 -0.63 3.23 6.19
CA VAL A 148 -0.76 1.92 5.54
C VAL A 148 -0.65 2.05 4.02
N SER A 149 -1.30 3.04 3.43
CA SER A 149 -1.35 3.22 1.97
C SER A 149 -0.09 3.88 1.40
N ARG A 150 0.59 4.74 2.17
CA ARG A 150 1.64 5.64 1.64
C ARG A 150 3.01 5.46 2.26
N SER A 151 3.13 4.75 3.39
CA SER A 151 4.43 4.62 4.01
C SER A 151 5.39 3.84 3.13
N LEU A 152 6.60 4.38 3.04
CA LEU A 152 7.73 3.73 2.41
C LEU A 152 8.61 3.17 3.52
N GLY A 153 9.04 1.93 3.35
CA GLY A 153 9.77 1.19 4.36
C GLY A 153 11.08 0.64 3.84
N CYS A 154 12.06 0.53 4.74
CA CYS A 154 13.29 -0.21 4.51
C CYS A 154 13.60 -1.00 5.79
N GLY A 155 13.51 -2.33 5.70
CA GLY A 155 13.68 -3.23 6.85
C GLY A 155 12.62 -2.97 7.94
N ALA A 156 13.08 -2.72 9.17
CA ALA A 156 12.21 -2.51 10.33
C ALA A 156 11.65 -1.06 10.45
N SER A 157 12.03 -0.17 9.54
CA SER A 157 11.62 1.24 9.57
C SER A 157 10.61 1.54 8.48
N ALA A 158 9.57 2.29 8.81
CA ALA A 158 8.60 2.82 7.87
C ALA A 158 8.25 4.27 8.22
N GLY A 159 8.05 5.10 7.19
CA GLY A 159 7.75 6.51 7.34
C GLY A 159 6.97 7.06 6.16
N LEU A 160 6.41 8.26 6.33
CA LEU A 160 5.89 9.04 5.22
C LEU A 160 7.02 9.92 4.67
N LEU A 161 7.15 9.96 3.36
CA LEU A 161 8.10 10.82 2.66
C LEU A 161 7.31 11.88 1.91
N PRO A 162 7.14 13.09 2.48
CA PRO A 162 6.38 14.15 1.84
C PRO A 162 6.81 14.34 0.39
N TYR A 163 5.83 14.53 -0.49
CA TYR A 163 5.97 14.64 -1.95
C TYR A 163 6.30 13.34 -2.69
N ILE A 164 7.14 12.46 -2.15
CA ILE A 164 7.43 11.15 -2.78
C ILE A 164 6.23 10.22 -2.65
N ASP A 165 5.61 10.23 -1.48
CA ASP A 165 4.43 9.42 -1.17
C ASP A 165 3.15 9.87 -1.90
N MET A 166 3.24 10.96 -2.68
CA MET A 166 2.20 11.41 -3.61
C MET A 166 2.29 10.75 -4.98
N ALA A 167 3.41 10.11 -5.32
CA ALA A 167 3.57 9.47 -6.62
C ALA A 167 2.69 8.22 -6.72
N ASN A 168 1.93 8.11 -7.81
CA ASN A 168 1.10 6.96 -8.09
C ASN A 168 1.93 5.75 -8.52
N HIS A 169 1.30 4.58 -8.44
CA HIS A 169 1.90 3.33 -8.87
C HIS A 169 1.94 3.22 -10.39
N HIS A 170 3.04 2.69 -10.92
CA HIS A 170 3.10 2.10 -12.25
C HIS A 170 4.01 0.87 -12.20
N PRO A 171 3.61 -0.28 -12.79
CA PRO A 171 4.36 -1.53 -12.65
C PRO A 171 5.75 -1.48 -13.31
N ALA A 172 5.85 -0.81 -14.46
CA ALA A 172 7.15 -0.60 -15.12
C ALA A 172 8.06 0.44 -14.43
N ALA A 173 7.57 1.18 -13.43
CA ALA A 173 8.35 2.23 -12.78
C ALA A 173 9.37 1.67 -11.80
N ARG A 174 10.39 2.46 -11.48
CA ARG A 174 11.35 2.11 -10.42
C ARG A 174 10.79 2.53 -9.04
N PRO A 175 11.03 1.77 -7.96
CA PRO A 175 10.76 2.25 -6.61
C PRO A 175 11.69 3.43 -6.24
N PRO A 176 11.34 4.27 -5.25
CA PRO A 176 12.22 5.29 -4.73
C PRO A 176 13.56 4.69 -4.27
N MET A 177 14.67 5.35 -4.61
CA MET A 177 16.00 4.93 -4.20
C MET A 177 16.41 5.64 -2.91
N MET A 178 16.76 4.88 -1.88
CA MET A 178 17.40 5.41 -0.68
C MET A 178 18.92 5.47 -0.89
N MET A 179 19.52 6.62 -0.61
CA MET A 179 20.97 6.83 -0.69
C MET A 179 21.44 7.76 0.43
N LEU A 180 22.75 7.85 0.62
CA LEU A 180 23.37 8.85 1.48
C LEU A 180 23.92 9.98 0.61
N ASP A 181 23.73 11.22 1.05
CA ASP A 181 24.38 12.37 0.44
C ASP A 181 25.83 12.53 0.92
N GLU A 182 26.50 13.61 0.51
CA GLU A 182 27.89 13.91 0.90
C GLU A 182 28.10 14.19 2.40
N ARG A 183 27.02 14.27 3.18
CA ARG A 183 27.02 14.54 4.64
C ARG A 183 26.46 13.37 5.44
N ASP A 184 26.41 12.17 4.84
CA ASP A 184 25.82 10.97 5.44
C ASP A 184 24.34 11.14 5.82
N GLN A 185 23.60 12.04 5.16
CA GLN A 185 22.17 12.19 5.35
C GLN A 185 21.40 11.25 4.43
N VAL A 186 20.38 10.59 4.98
CA VAL A 186 19.48 9.74 4.19
C VAL A 186 18.65 10.62 3.27
N VAL A 187 18.76 10.38 1.97
CA VAL A 187 17.96 11.02 0.93
C VAL A 187 17.23 9.96 0.11
N PHE A 188 16.03 10.30 -0.34
CA PHE A 188 15.24 9.47 -1.24
C PHE A 188 15.15 10.15 -2.59
N ALA A 189 15.53 9.43 -3.64
CA ALA A 189 15.51 9.92 -5.00
C ALA A 189 14.45 9.18 -5.82
N VAL A 190 13.62 9.93 -6.54
CA VAL A 190 12.71 9.39 -7.54
C VAL A 190 13.21 9.83 -8.90
N THR A 191 13.46 8.85 -9.76
CA THR A 191 13.89 9.07 -11.15
C THR A 191 12.84 8.49 -12.08
N SER A 192 12.51 9.20 -13.15
CA SER A 192 11.63 8.66 -14.19
C SER A 192 12.36 7.58 -14.97
N ILE A 193 12.24 6.35 -14.49
CA ILE A 193 12.76 5.13 -15.11
C ILE A 193 11.58 4.22 -15.40
N ARG A 194 11.57 3.64 -16.60
CA ARG A 194 10.60 2.63 -17.04
C ARG A 194 11.37 1.46 -17.63
N GLU A 195 11.07 0.24 -17.17
CA GLU A 195 11.68 -0.99 -17.70
C GLU A 195 13.22 -0.97 -17.68
N GLY A 196 13.81 -0.27 -16.70
CA GLY A 196 15.26 -0.12 -16.57
C GLY A 196 15.88 1.04 -17.38
N GLU A 197 15.11 1.71 -18.23
CA GLU A 197 15.58 2.82 -19.05
C GLU A 197 15.08 4.18 -18.53
N LEU A 198 15.84 5.25 -18.80
CA LEU A 198 15.38 6.62 -18.51
C LEU A 198 14.18 6.95 -19.40
N ALA A 199 13.10 7.42 -18.77
CA ALA A 199 11.88 7.82 -19.45
C ALA A 199 11.62 9.31 -19.20
N PRO A 200 12.20 10.24 -19.99
CA PRO A 200 12.00 11.67 -19.81
C PRO A 200 10.52 12.04 -19.83
N LEU A 201 10.11 12.93 -18.93
CA LEU A 201 8.73 13.42 -18.84
C LEU A 201 8.61 14.77 -19.54
N ALA A 202 7.62 14.90 -20.43
CA ALA A 202 7.15 16.17 -20.93
C ALA A 202 6.33 16.91 -19.87
N ALA A 203 6.20 18.23 -20.03
CA ALA A 203 5.34 19.03 -19.15
C ALA A 203 3.90 18.49 -19.13
N GLY A 204 3.36 18.28 -17.94
CA GLY A 204 2.02 17.70 -17.74
C GLY A 204 1.98 16.17 -17.66
N GLN A 205 3.10 15.46 -17.94
CA GLN A 205 3.18 14.02 -17.70
C GLN A 205 3.47 13.72 -16.23
N GLU A 206 2.87 12.63 -15.75
CA GLU A 206 2.98 12.21 -14.36
C GLU A 206 4.24 11.38 -14.07
N LEU A 207 4.85 11.63 -12.91
CA LEU A 207 5.93 10.84 -12.37
C LEU A 207 5.38 9.72 -11.49
N PHE A 208 5.49 8.49 -11.98
CA PHE A 208 5.12 7.28 -11.24
C PHE A 208 6.31 6.59 -10.57
N ILE A 209 6.01 5.82 -9.52
CA ILE A 209 6.93 4.91 -8.81
C ILE A 209 6.37 3.48 -8.80
N SER A 210 7.22 2.46 -8.62
CA SER A 210 6.70 1.12 -8.27
C SER A 210 6.49 1.04 -6.77
N TYR A 211 5.36 0.41 -6.39
CA TYR A 211 5.02 0.08 -5.00
C TYR A 211 5.54 -1.31 -4.59
N GLN A 212 6.29 -1.96 -5.49
CA GLN A 212 6.83 -3.31 -5.34
C GLN A 212 5.72 -4.32 -5.02
N ALA A 213 4.69 -4.30 -5.87
CA ALA A 213 3.48 -5.08 -5.67
C ALA A 213 3.54 -6.48 -6.29
N GLU A 214 4.64 -6.84 -6.93
CA GLU A 214 4.75 -8.02 -7.80
C GLU A 214 4.45 -9.32 -7.03
N ASP A 215 4.87 -9.40 -5.77
CA ASP A 215 4.63 -10.56 -4.87
C ASP A 215 3.44 -10.35 -3.91
N MET A 216 2.68 -9.26 -4.06
CA MET A 216 1.58 -8.94 -3.15
C MET A 216 0.27 -9.57 -3.62
N PRO A 217 -0.41 -10.40 -2.79
CA PRO A 217 -1.73 -10.92 -3.16
C PRO A 217 -2.73 -9.78 -3.43
N PRO A 218 -3.60 -9.89 -4.45
CA PRO A 218 -4.55 -8.84 -4.83
C PRO A 218 -5.38 -8.30 -3.66
N LEU A 219 -5.88 -9.19 -2.80
CA LEU A 219 -6.63 -8.80 -1.61
C LEU A 219 -5.80 -7.94 -0.64
N LYS A 220 -4.52 -8.27 -0.44
CA LYS A 220 -3.60 -7.50 0.43
C LYS A 220 -3.32 -6.13 -0.19
N ALA A 221 -3.09 -6.08 -1.51
CA ALA A 221 -2.88 -4.84 -2.25
C ALA A 221 -4.11 -3.92 -2.15
N TRP A 222 -5.30 -4.44 -2.39
CA TRP A 222 -6.55 -3.69 -2.30
C TRP A 222 -6.83 -3.18 -0.88
N LEU A 223 -6.64 -4.02 0.16
CA LEU A 223 -6.78 -3.58 1.56
C LEU A 223 -5.77 -2.47 1.93
N LYS A 224 -4.58 -2.49 1.33
CA LYS A 224 -3.50 -1.54 1.60
C LYS A 224 -3.64 -0.23 0.82
N TRP A 225 -3.94 -0.29 -0.47
CA TRP A 225 -3.89 0.85 -1.39
C TRP A 225 -5.24 1.28 -1.95
N GLY A 226 -6.28 0.46 -1.81
CA GLY A 226 -7.60 0.72 -2.38
C GLY A 226 -7.75 0.30 -3.85
N PHE A 227 -6.72 -0.29 -4.44
CA PHE A 227 -6.75 -0.84 -5.80
C PHE A 227 -5.88 -2.10 -5.90
N VAL A 228 -6.14 -2.93 -6.93
CA VAL A 228 -5.27 -4.04 -7.29
C VAL A 228 -4.32 -3.55 -8.40
N PRO A 229 -3.00 -3.50 -8.16
CA PRO A 229 -2.07 -3.08 -9.20
C PRO A 229 -2.04 -4.10 -10.33
N GLN A 230 -2.04 -3.62 -11.56
CA GLN A 230 -1.72 -4.43 -12.72
C GLN A 230 -0.23 -4.73 -12.67
N CYS A 231 0.14 -5.96 -12.32
CA CYS A 231 1.53 -6.39 -12.39
C CYS A 231 1.88 -6.73 -13.84
N LEU A 232 3.05 -6.31 -14.31
CA LEU A 232 3.57 -6.84 -15.57
C LEU A 232 3.75 -8.37 -15.42
N PRO A 233 3.48 -9.16 -16.47
CA PRO A 233 3.87 -10.56 -16.46
C PRO A 233 5.38 -10.65 -16.15
N PRO A 234 5.82 -11.67 -15.40
CA PRO A 234 7.24 -11.84 -15.10
C PRO A 234 8.00 -11.83 -16.41
N ALA A 235 8.92 -10.87 -16.56
CA ALA A 235 9.74 -10.76 -17.77
C ALA A 235 10.36 -12.13 -18.05
N ALA A 236 10.16 -12.64 -19.27
CA ALA A 236 10.73 -13.92 -19.68
C ALA A 236 12.22 -13.87 -19.36
N ALA A 237 12.69 -14.76 -18.47
CA ALA A 237 14.05 -14.72 -17.97
C ALA A 237 15.02 -14.87 -19.16
N HIS A 238 15.65 -13.77 -19.57
CA HIS A 238 16.69 -13.73 -20.59
C HIS A 238 18.00 -14.32 -20.08
#